data_AF-A0A950KFN0-F1
#
_entry.id   AF-A0A950KFN0-F1
#
_cell.length_a   1.000
_cell.length_b   1.000
_cell.length_c   1.000
_cell.angle_alpha   90.00
_cell.angle_beta   90.00
_cell.angle_gamma   90.00
#
_symmetry.space_group_name_H-M   'P 1'
#
loop_
_entity.id
_entity.type
_entity.pdbx_description
1 polymer ?
#
loop_
_entity_poly.entity_id
_entity_poly.type
_entity_poly.pdbx_seq_one_letter_code
_entity_poly.pdbx_strand_id
1 'polypeptide(L)'
;MANTKSAAKRARQTARRTLRNQIVMTGIRTQQRKLAAALAAGDQAQAQAALQMLSSKLDKAAKRGVVHRNLASRRKSRANKAVLKLVTKAKAAAGSQLQPGSEAEAGSNPESGPVPA
;
A
#
# COMPACT_ATOMS: atom_id res chain seq x y z
N MET A 1 14.94 -35.40 -11.46
CA MET A 1 14.25 -36.39 -10.60
C MET A 1 14.70 -36.21 -9.15
N ALA A 2 13.82 -36.47 -8.19
CA ALA A 2 14.18 -36.41 -6.76
C ALA A 2 14.78 -37.76 -6.34
N ASN A 3 16.09 -37.91 -6.54
CA ASN A 3 16.76 -39.22 -6.45
C ASN A 3 16.91 -39.74 -5.01
N THR A 4 16.67 -38.90 -3.99
CA THR A 4 16.73 -39.29 -2.58
C THR A 4 15.36 -39.16 -1.90
N LYS A 5 15.09 -40.00 -0.90
CA LYS A 5 13.82 -39.97 -0.13
C LYS A 5 13.55 -38.58 0.48
N SER A 6 14.59 -37.89 0.93
CA SER A 6 14.52 -36.52 1.45
C SER A 6 14.14 -35.50 0.36
N ALA A 7 14.69 -35.62 -0.84
CA ALA A 7 14.33 -34.78 -1.98
C ALA A 7 12.86 -34.98 -2.40
N ALA A 8 12.37 -36.23 -2.44
CA ALA A 8 10.97 -36.52 -2.77
C ALA A 8 9.99 -35.94 -1.74
N LYS A 9 10.36 -35.93 -0.46
CA LYS A 9 9.61 -35.23 0.60
C LYS A 9 9.61 -33.72 0.38
N ARG A 10 10.76 -33.11 0.07
CA ARG A 10 10.87 -31.67 -0.19
C ARG A 10 10.05 -31.25 -1.40
N ALA A 11 10.08 -32.02 -2.50
CA ALA A 11 9.27 -31.75 -3.69
C ALA A 11 7.76 -31.68 -3.37
N ARG A 12 7.24 -32.65 -2.61
CA ARG A 12 5.84 -32.64 -2.15
C ARG A 12 5.50 -31.43 -1.28
N GLN A 13 6.40 -31.04 -0.38
CA GLN A 13 6.22 -29.85 0.46
C GLN A 13 6.23 -28.56 -0.36
N THR A 14 7.15 -28.45 -1.31
CA THR A 14 7.27 -27.30 -2.21
C THR A 14 6.00 -27.12 -3.02
N ALA A 15 5.48 -28.18 -3.66
CA ALA A 15 4.24 -28.11 -4.43
C ALA A 15 3.07 -27.51 -3.61
N ARG A 16 2.88 -28.00 -2.37
CA ARG A 16 1.83 -27.49 -1.46
C ARG A 16 2.05 -26.02 -1.03
N ARG A 17 3.30 -25.60 -0.86
CA ARG A 17 3.64 -24.20 -0.53
C ARG A 17 3.44 -23.29 -1.73
N THR A 18 3.85 -23.73 -2.92
CA THR A 18 3.70 -22.98 -4.17
C THR A 18 2.25 -22.69 -4.48
N LEU A 19 1.35 -23.68 -4.37
CA LEU A 19 -0.10 -23.47 -4.59
C LEU A 19 -0.68 -22.40 -3.65
N ARG A 20 -0.37 -22.48 -2.35
CA ARG A 20 -0.82 -21.47 -1.37
C ARG A 20 -0.28 -20.08 -1.68
N ASN A 21 1.01 -19.98 -2.03
CA ASN A 21 1.65 -18.72 -2.38
C ASN A 21 1.06 -18.13 -3.66
N GLN A 22 0.73 -18.97 -4.65
CA GLN A 22 0.11 -18.56 -5.90
C GLN A 22 -1.25 -17.93 -5.66
N ILE A 23 -2.11 -18.55 -4.84
CA ILE A 23 -3.44 -18.01 -4.48
C ILE A 23 -3.33 -16.65 -3.79
N VAL A 24 -2.38 -16.49 -2.86
CA VAL A 24 -2.16 -15.21 -2.18
C VAL A 24 -1.66 -14.15 -3.18
N MET A 25 -0.72 -14.51 -4.06
CA MET A 25 -0.19 -13.61 -5.08
C MET A 25 -1.24 -13.19 -6.11
N THR A 26 -2.09 -14.11 -6.57
CA THR A 26 -3.17 -13.79 -7.51
C THR A 26 -4.17 -12.85 -6.87
N GLY A 27 -4.56 -13.10 -5.61
CA GLY A 27 -5.45 -12.23 -4.85
C GLY A 27 -4.93 -10.79 -4.73
N ILE A 28 -3.63 -10.60 -4.50
CA ILE A 28 -2.99 -9.28 -4.46
C ILE A 28 -3.01 -8.62 -5.85
N ARG A 29 -2.62 -9.36 -6.89
CA ARG A 29 -2.62 -8.85 -8.28
C ARG A 29 -4.00 -8.40 -8.73
N THR A 30 -5.05 -9.15 -8.38
CA THR A 30 -6.44 -8.78 -8.69
C THR A 30 -6.82 -7.46 -8.03
N GLN A 31 -6.45 -7.22 -6.77
CA GLN A 31 -6.73 -5.93 -6.12
C GLN A 31 -5.94 -4.79 -6.74
N GLN A 32 -4.69 -5.03 -7.15
CA GLN A 32 -3.90 -4.02 -7.87
C GLN A 32 -4.57 -3.62 -9.19
N ARG A 33 -5.13 -4.59 -9.93
CA ARG A 33 -5.90 -4.31 -11.15
C ARG A 33 -7.18 -3.51 -10.87
N LYS A 34 -7.92 -3.86 -9.81
CA LYS A 34 -9.11 -3.11 -9.39
C LYS A 34 -8.76 -1.66 -9.03
N LEU A 35 -7.68 -1.45 -8.29
CA LEU A 35 -7.20 -0.11 -7.97
C LEU A 35 -6.78 0.65 -9.24
N ALA A 36 -6.06 0.02 -10.17
CA ALA A 36 -5.71 0.65 -11.45
C ALA A 36 -6.96 1.04 -12.28
N ALA A 37 -7.99 0.21 -12.30
CA ALA A 37 -9.26 0.52 -12.97
C ALA A 37 -10.00 1.69 -12.32
N ALA A 38 -10.09 1.73 -10.98
CA ALA A 38 -10.69 2.85 -10.25
C ALA A 38 -9.90 4.16 -10.46
N LEU A 39 -8.57 4.08 -10.55
CA LEU A 39 -7.74 5.23 -10.85
C LEU A 39 -7.96 5.77 -12.28
N ALA A 40 -8.24 4.89 -13.24
CA ALA A 40 -8.56 5.29 -14.61
C ALA A 40 -9.97 5.93 -14.71
N ALA A 41 -10.93 5.43 -13.93
CA ALA A 41 -12.28 5.98 -13.85
C ALA A 41 -12.34 7.34 -13.13
N GLY A 42 -11.37 7.63 -12.24
CA GLY A 42 -11.32 8.90 -11.50
C GLY A 42 -12.15 8.93 -10.21
N ASP A 43 -12.67 7.78 -9.76
CA ASP A 43 -13.51 7.66 -8.57
C ASP A 43 -12.69 7.66 -7.27
N GLN A 44 -12.76 8.76 -6.52
CA GLN A 44 -11.99 8.93 -5.29
C GLN A 44 -12.45 7.95 -4.18
N ALA A 45 -13.75 7.75 -4.01
CA ALA A 45 -14.30 6.87 -2.96
C ALA A 45 -13.92 5.39 -3.20
N GLN A 46 -14.05 4.93 -4.44
CA GLN A 46 -13.70 3.56 -4.82
C GLN A 46 -12.19 3.32 -4.74
N ALA A 47 -11.37 4.32 -5.10
CA ALA A 47 -9.93 4.23 -4.96
C ALA A 47 -9.47 4.09 -3.50
N GLN A 48 -10.09 4.81 -2.56
CA GLN A 48 -9.79 4.71 -1.13
C GLN A 48 -10.19 3.33 -0.57
N ALA A 49 -11.38 2.83 -0.88
CA ALA A 49 -11.82 1.50 -0.45
C ALA A 49 -10.90 0.38 -1.01
N ALA A 50 -10.55 0.46 -2.28
CA ALA A 50 -9.62 -0.48 -2.92
C ALA A 50 -8.22 -0.44 -2.29
N LEU A 51 -7.75 0.74 -1.90
CA LEU A 51 -6.45 0.93 -1.23
C LEU A 51 -6.43 0.28 0.16
N GLN A 52 -7.49 0.44 0.95
CA GLN A 52 -7.61 -0.21 2.27
C GLN A 52 -7.63 -1.74 2.17
N MET A 53 -8.36 -2.28 1.19
CA MET A 53 -8.37 -3.73 0.95
C MET A 53 -7.00 -4.24 0.49
N LEU A 54 -6.31 -3.48 -0.36
CA LEU A 54 -4.98 -3.83 -0.86
C LEU A 54 -3.95 -3.80 0.27
N SER A 55 -3.96 -2.79 1.13
CA SER A 55 -3.04 -2.68 2.27
C SER A 55 -3.21 -3.85 3.24
N SER A 56 -4.45 -4.15 3.63
CA SER A 56 -4.76 -5.29 4.50
C SER A 56 -4.26 -6.63 3.93
N LYS A 57 -4.44 -6.87 2.63
CA LYS A 57 -3.96 -8.10 1.98
C LYS A 57 -2.43 -8.17 1.89
N LEU A 58 -1.76 -7.04 1.64
CA LEU A 58 -0.30 -6.97 1.61
C LEU A 58 0.31 -7.26 2.99
N ASP A 59 -0.29 -6.72 4.04
CA ASP A 59 0.20 -6.91 5.41
C ASP A 59 -0.04 -8.34 5.92
N LYS A 60 -1.20 -8.93 5.59
CA LYS A 60 -1.45 -10.36 5.85
C LYS A 60 -0.46 -11.26 5.09
N ALA A 61 -0.12 -10.91 3.86
CA ALA A 61 0.86 -11.67 3.07
C ALA A 61 2.30 -11.51 3.60
N ALA A 62 2.64 -10.34 4.15
CA ALA A 62 3.91 -10.10 4.81
C ALA A 62 4.03 -10.90 6.12
N LYS A 63 2.99 -10.91 6.95
CA LYS A 63 2.96 -11.70 8.20
C LYS A 63 3.11 -13.20 7.95
N ARG A 64 2.55 -13.70 6.84
CA ARG A 64 2.68 -15.11 6.42
C ARG A 64 4.01 -15.43 5.72
N GLY A 65 4.88 -14.44 5.53
CA GLY A 65 6.19 -14.62 4.86
C GLY A 65 6.10 -14.88 3.35
N VAL A 66 4.94 -14.68 2.73
CA VAL A 66 4.78 -14.86 1.27
C VAL A 66 5.37 -13.68 0.51
N VAL A 67 5.35 -12.49 1.10
CA VAL A 67 5.92 -11.25 0.57
C VAL A 67 6.90 -10.69 1.59
N HIS A 68 8.09 -10.27 1.16
CA HIS A 68 9.02 -9.60 2.07
C HIS A 68 8.45 -8.24 2.52
N ARG A 69 8.72 -7.85 3.78
CA ARG A 69 8.23 -6.61 4.38
C ARG A 69 8.50 -5.37 3.50
N ASN A 70 9.70 -5.29 2.91
CA ASN A 70 10.08 -4.18 2.02
C ASN A 70 9.30 -4.17 0.71
N LEU A 71 8.98 -5.35 0.16
CA LEU A 71 8.16 -5.45 -1.05
C LEU A 71 6.72 -5.02 -0.77
N ALA A 72 6.17 -5.39 0.40
CA ALA A 72 4.86 -4.93 0.84
C ALA A 72 4.85 -3.39 1.02
N SER A 73 5.83 -2.83 1.75
CA SER A 73 5.96 -1.37 1.95
C SER A 73 6.10 -0.60 0.64
N ARG A 74 6.93 -1.09 -0.29
CA ARG A 74 7.06 -0.48 -1.63
C ARG A 74 5.75 -0.48 -2.40
N ARG A 75 5.00 -1.58 -2.37
CA ARG A 75 3.69 -1.67 -3.06
C ARG A 75 2.65 -0.74 -2.42
N LYS A 76 2.62 -0.64 -1.08
CA LYS A 76 1.76 0.32 -0.37
C LYS A 76 2.10 1.76 -0.75
N SER A 77 3.38 2.14 -0.68
CA SER A 77 3.83 3.48 -1.05
C SER A 77 3.45 3.86 -2.49
N ARG A 78 3.64 2.95 -3.46
CA ARG A 78 3.25 3.20 -4.86
C ARG A 78 1.74 3.39 -5.03
N ALA A 79 0.92 2.56 -4.37
CA ALA A 79 -0.54 2.71 -4.42
C ALA A 79 -1.00 4.04 -3.82
N ASN A 80 -0.44 4.42 -2.66
CA ASN A 80 -0.75 5.69 -2.02
C ASN A 80 -0.36 6.89 -2.90
N LYS A 81 0.83 6.88 -3.50
CA LYS A 81 1.27 7.94 -4.42
C LYS A 81 0.32 8.09 -5.62
N ALA A 82 -0.18 6.99 -6.16
CA ALA A 82 -1.11 7.01 -7.28
C ALA A 82 -2.47 7.63 -6.89
N VAL A 83 -3.01 7.28 -5.72
CA VAL A 83 -4.26 7.88 -5.21
C VAL A 83 -4.06 9.36 -4.87
N LEU A 84 -2.96 9.71 -4.20
CA LEU A 84 -2.64 11.10 -3.87
C LEU A 84 -2.54 11.98 -5.12
N LYS A 85 -1.97 11.47 -6.22
CA LYS A 85 -1.89 12.21 -7.50
C LYS A 85 -3.28 12.56 -8.06
N LEU A 86 -4.28 11.70 -7.88
CA LEU A 86 -5.66 12.02 -8.28
C LEU A 86 -6.28 13.09 -7.38
N VAL A 87 -6.06 12.97 -6.07
CA VAL A 87 -6.57 13.94 -5.09
C VAL A 87 -5.92 15.32 -5.30
N THR A 88 -4.61 15.39 -5.55
CA THR A 88 -3.93 16.66 -5.82
C THR A 88 -4.37 17.27 -7.14
N LYS A 89 -4.65 16.47 -8.18
CA LYS A 89 -5.23 16.97 -9.43
C LYS A 89 -6.61 17.59 -9.20
N ALA A 90 -7.47 16.94 -8.40
CA ALA A 90 -8.78 17.48 -8.05
C ALA A 90 -8.66 18.76 -7.18
N LYS A 91 -7.71 18.79 -6.23
CA LYS A 91 -7.46 19.97 -5.38
C LYS A 91 -6.84 21.14 -6.15
N ALA A 92 -5.97 20.88 -7.13
CA ALA A 92 -5.39 21.91 -8.00
C ALA A 92 -6.44 22.51 -8.96
N ALA A 93 -7.43 21.74 -9.39
CA ALA A 93 -8.57 22.25 -10.17
C ALA A 93 -9.54 23.11 -9.31
N ALA A 94 -9.60 22.87 -7.99
CA ALA A 94 -10.41 23.63 -7.05
C ALA A 94 -9.71 24.90 -6.49
N GLY A 95 -8.44 25.15 -6.87
CA GLY A 95 -7.59 26.19 -6.28
C GLY A 95 -7.59 27.55 -6.99
N SER A 96 -8.55 27.87 -7.88
CA SER A 96 -8.59 29.17 -8.56
C SER A 96 -9.49 30.23 -7.92
N GLN A 97 -10.09 29.99 -6.75
CA GLN A 97 -10.74 31.04 -5.98
C GLN A 97 -10.39 30.96 -4.50
N LEU A 98 -9.42 31.76 -4.08
CA LEU A 98 -9.52 32.64 -2.92
C LEU A 98 -8.32 33.59 -2.91
N GLN A 99 -8.63 34.85 -3.16
CA GLN A 99 -7.74 36.01 -3.18
C GLN A 99 -7.21 36.34 -1.77
N PRO A 100 -6.11 37.12 -1.69
CA PRO A 100 -5.27 37.29 -0.52
C PRO A 100 -5.84 38.30 0.49
N GLY A 101 -5.46 38.19 1.76
CA GLY A 101 -5.58 39.26 2.74
C GLY A 101 -6.39 38.93 4.01
N SER A 102 -5.73 38.41 5.03
CA SER A 102 -5.81 38.93 6.41
C SER A 102 -4.66 38.34 7.21
N GLU A 103 -3.76 39.22 7.61
CA GLU A 103 -2.66 38.97 8.53
C GLU A 103 -3.15 38.72 9.96
N ALA A 104 -2.21 38.32 10.82
CA ALA A 104 -2.28 38.16 12.27
C ALA A 104 -3.01 36.89 12.74
N GLU A 105 -2.41 36.00 13.54
CA GLU A 105 -1.64 36.25 14.75
C GLU A 105 -0.53 35.21 14.93
N ALA A 106 0.59 35.70 15.46
CA ALA A 106 1.76 34.94 15.85
C ALA A 106 1.48 34.04 17.06
N GLY A 107 1.96 32.80 17.00
CA GLY A 107 1.98 31.87 18.14
C GLY A 107 3.29 31.10 18.14
N SER A 108 4.33 31.76 18.65
CA SER A 108 5.70 31.28 18.83
C SER A 108 5.78 29.91 19.50
N ASN A 109 6.50 28.99 18.86
CA ASN A 109 7.12 27.83 19.48
C ASN A 109 8.35 28.31 20.28
N PRO A 110 8.52 27.97 21.57
CA PRO A 110 9.84 27.94 22.17
C PRO A 110 10.35 26.50 22.26
N GLU A 111 11.48 26.26 21.60
CA GLU A 111 12.41 25.18 21.88
C GLU A 111 12.81 25.09 23.37
N SER A 112 13.21 23.88 23.78
CA SER A 112 14.17 23.55 24.84
C SER A 112 13.72 23.48 26.31
N GLY A 113 13.89 22.30 26.92
CA GLY A 113 13.90 22.06 28.39
C GLY A 113 13.84 20.57 28.77
N PRO A 114 14.57 20.08 29.80
CA PRO A 114 15.26 18.78 29.78
C PRO A 114 14.48 17.58 30.35
N VAL A 115 14.94 16.37 29.97
CA VAL A 115 14.50 15.06 30.48
C VAL A 115 14.98 14.86 31.93
N PRO A 116 14.09 14.53 32.89
CA PRO A 116 14.52 14.16 34.25
C PRO A 116 14.71 12.63 34.44
N ALA A 117 15.83 12.31 35.10
CA ALA A 117 16.29 11.13 35.85
C ALA A 117 15.79 9.71 35.47
#